data_AF-A0A3B0UGM2-F1
#
_entry.id   AF-A0A3B0UGM2-F1
#
_cell.length_a   1.000
_cell.length_b   1.000
_cell.length_c   1.000
_cell.angle_alpha   90.00
_cell.angle_beta   90.00
_cell.angle_gamma   90.00
#
_symmetry.space_group_name_H-M   'P 1'
#
loop_
_entity.id
_entity.type
_entity.pdbx_description
1 polymer ?
#
loop_
_entity_poly.entity_id
_entity_poly.type
_entity_poly.pdbx_seq_one_letter_code
_entity_poly.pdbx_strand_id
1 'polypeptide(L)'
;MKNEIIRHYDCRYYLPVDAFKGICKRDKSDLVADEECCEDFEKARKCVHCNHFQMTGVEMGTCMQKYDAYPQMNAVTCTDFSWN
;
A
#
# COMPACT_ATOMS: atom_id res chain seq x y z
N MET A 1 7.46 -20.32 4.57
CA MET A 1 6.65 -19.11 4.35
C MET A 1 7.32 -18.02 5.18
N LYS A 2 7.93 -17.01 4.55
CA LYS A 2 8.50 -15.89 5.30
C LYS A 2 7.34 -15.17 5.99
N ASN A 3 7.40 -14.97 7.30
CA ASN A 3 6.45 -14.09 7.99
C ASN A 3 6.63 -12.70 7.36
N GLU A 4 5.69 -12.30 6.52
CA GLU A 4 5.64 -10.97 5.94
C GLU A 4 5.32 -10.02 7.08
N ILE A 5 6.25 -9.12 7.42
CA ILE A 5 5.99 -8.07 8.40
C ILE A 5 5.05 -7.08 7.71
N ILE A 6 3.80 -7.04 8.17
CA ILE A 6 2.78 -6.11 7.66
C ILE A 6 2.97 -4.79 8.41
N ARG A 7 3.30 -3.73 7.68
CA ARG A 7 3.62 -2.42 8.27
C ARG A 7 2.41 -1.50 8.27
N HIS A 8 2.40 -0.51 9.16
CA HIS A 8 1.35 0.52 9.17
C HIS A 8 1.21 1.21 7.81
N TYR A 9 2.30 1.43 7.08
CA TYR A 9 2.28 1.93 5.69
C TYR A 9 1.41 1.11 4.71
N ASP A 10 1.16 -0.17 5.00
CA ASP A 10 0.35 -1.07 4.19
C ASP A 10 -1.14 -1.06 4.59
N CYS A 11 -1.51 -0.32 5.64
CA CYS A 11 -2.87 -0.25 6.17
C CYS A 11 -3.71 0.85 5.48
N ARG A 12 -4.98 0.57 5.17
CA ARG A 12 -5.94 1.55 4.61
C ARG A 12 -6.20 2.75 5.51
N TYR A 13 -5.88 2.61 6.80
CA TYR A 13 -6.07 3.63 7.82
C TYR A 13 -4.83 4.48 8.03
N TYR A 14 -3.72 4.19 7.37
CA TYR A 14 -2.52 5.01 7.45
C TYR A 14 -2.70 6.32 6.67
N LEU A 15 -2.45 7.44 7.34
CA LEU A 15 -2.41 8.76 6.74
C LEU A 15 -0.94 9.22 6.68
N PRO A 16 -0.32 9.30 5.49
CA PRO A 16 1.07 9.76 5.39
C PRO A 16 1.18 11.22 5.79
N VAL A 17 2.15 11.55 6.63
CA VAL A 17 2.51 12.93 7.01
C VAL A 17 3.81 13.35 6.32
N ASP A 18 4.84 12.50 6.40
CA ASP A 18 6.11 12.67 5.71
C ASP A 18 6.68 11.31 5.26
N ALA A 19 7.95 11.27 4.86
CA ALA A 19 8.61 10.05 4.39
C ALA A 19 8.77 8.96 5.47
N PHE A 20 8.73 9.32 6.75
CA PHE A 20 8.96 8.43 7.89
C PHE A 20 7.72 8.26 8.77
N LYS A 21 6.86 9.28 8.84
CA LYS A 21 5.78 9.38 9.83
C LYS A 21 4.41 9.42 9.18
N GLY A 22 3.43 8.93 9.93
CA GLY A 22 2.02 9.06 9.59
C GLY A 22 1.14 9.10 10.83
N ILE A 23 -0.17 9.11 10.59
CA ILE A 23 -1.19 9.11 11.63
C ILE A 23 -2.15 7.94 11.38
N CYS A 24 -2.54 7.24 12.44
CA CYS A 24 -3.62 6.26 12.36
C CYS A 24 -4.98 6.98 12.21
N LYS A 25 -5.69 6.76 11.09
CA LYS A 25 -7.02 7.35 10.86
C LYS A 25 -8.05 6.91 11.91
N ARG A 26 -7.87 5.76 12.59
CA ARG A 26 -8.83 5.26 13.58
C ARG A 26 -8.68 6.02 14.90
N ASP A 27 -7.58 5.82 15.59
CA ASP A 27 -7.32 6.33 16.95
C ASP A 27 -6.57 7.67 17.00
N LYS A 28 -6.08 8.18 15.87
CA LYS A 28 -5.32 9.45 15.73
C LYS A 28 -3.93 9.44 16.37
N SER A 29 -3.38 8.28 16.71
CA SER A 29 -1.99 8.14 17.14
C SER A 29 -1.01 8.50 16.03
N ASP A 30 0.13 9.06 16.44
CA ASP A 30 1.31 9.19 15.59
C ASP A 30 1.97 7.82 15.42
N LEU A 31 2.41 7.53 14.19
CA LEU A 31 3.01 6.25 13.81
C LEU A 31 4.30 6.48 13.01
N VAL A 32 5.21 5.51 13.05
CA VAL A 32 6.29 5.39 12.08
C VAL A 32 5.85 4.45 10.96
N ALA A 33 6.11 4.83 9.70
CA ALA A 33 5.63 4.11 8.52
C ALA A 33 6.03 2.61 8.51
N ASP A 34 7.25 2.32 8.98
CA ASP A 34 7.83 0.98 9.01
C ASP A 34 7.50 0.16 10.27
N GLU A 35 6.71 0.71 11.21
CA GLU A 35 6.24 -0.06 12.37
C GLU A 35 5.26 -1.16 11.97
N GLU A 36 5.26 -2.25 12.75
CA GLU A 36 4.32 -3.36 12.57
C GLU A 36 2.88 -2.90 12.82
N CYS A 37 1.94 -3.42 12.04
CA CYS A 37 0.52 -3.13 12.19
C CYS A 37 -0.10 -3.70 13.47
N CYS A 38 -1.11 -3.01 13.98
CA CYS A 38 -2.00 -3.52 15.03
C CYS A 38 -3.04 -4.55 14.51
N GLU A 39 -3.82 -5.13 15.41
CA GLU A 39 -4.86 -6.13 15.07
C GLU A 39 -5.97 -5.62 14.13
N ASP A 40 -6.15 -4.31 14.03
CA ASP A 40 -7.16 -3.66 13.18
C ASP A 40 -6.67 -3.40 11.75
N PHE A 41 -5.61 -4.11 11.32
CA PHE A 41 -5.07 -4.00 9.98
C PHE A 41 -6.12 -4.29 8.91
N GLU A 42 -6.22 -3.39 7.96
CA GLU A 42 -6.93 -3.63 6.73
C GLU A 42 -6.05 -3.20 5.55
N LYS A 43 -5.87 -4.09 4.58
CA LYS A 43 -4.97 -3.87 3.44
C LYS A 43 -5.34 -2.60 2.66
N ALA A 44 -4.37 -1.72 2.45
CA ALA A 44 -4.53 -0.54 1.61
C ALA A 44 -4.69 -0.91 0.13
N ARG A 45 -5.43 -0.10 -0.63
CA ARG A 45 -5.47 -0.23 -2.10
C ARG A 45 -4.14 0.27 -2.66
N LYS A 46 -3.30 -0.64 -3.12
CA LYS A 46 -2.03 -0.35 -3.80
C LYS A 46 -1.93 -1.13 -5.10
N CYS A 47 -1.20 -0.63 -6.09
CA CYS A 47 -1.06 -1.29 -7.39
C CYS A 47 -0.62 -2.75 -7.27
N VAL A 48 0.29 -3.10 -6.35
CA VAL A 48 0.71 -4.49 -6.11
C VAL A 48 -0.43 -5.47 -5.77
N HIS A 49 -1.57 -4.95 -5.30
CA HIS A 49 -2.76 -5.72 -4.97
C HIS A 49 -3.85 -5.64 -6.05
N CYS A 50 -3.54 -5.09 -7.22
CA CYS A 50 -4.47 -4.92 -8.33
C CYS A 50 -4.29 -6.00 -9.40
N ASN A 51 -5.38 -6.57 -9.93
CA ASN A 51 -5.37 -7.52 -11.05
C ASN A 51 -4.76 -6.97 -12.34
N HIS A 52 -4.76 -5.65 -12.52
CA HIS A 52 -4.21 -5.01 -13.72
C HIS A 52 -2.72 -4.71 -13.62
N PHE A 53 -2.12 -4.86 -12.44
CA PHE A 53 -0.71 -4.56 -12.24
C PHE A 53 0.15 -5.81 -12.46
N GLN A 54 1.24 -5.64 -13.21
CA GLN A 54 2.22 -6.68 -13.44
C GLN A 54 3.62 -6.12 -13.18
N MET A 55 4.41 -6.84 -12.37
CA MET A 55 5.82 -6.52 -12.12
C MET A 55 6.65 -6.66 -13.40
N THR A 56 7.49 -5.68 -13.68
CA THR A 56 8.44 -5.69 -14.82
C THR A 56 9.88 -5.47 -14.39
N GLY A 57 10.13 -5.06 -13.13
CA GLY A 57 11.46 -4.86 -12.57
C GLY A 57 11.43 -4.74 -11.05
N VAL A 58 12.53 -4.28 -10.45
CA VAL A 58 12.59 -3.98 -9.01
C VAL A 58 11.82 -2.70 -8.75
N GLU A 59 10.79 -2.76 -7.92
CA GLU A 59 9.90 -1.63 -7.58
C GLU A 59 9.22 -0.96 -8.81
N MET A 60 9.14 -1.66 -9.94
CA MET A 60 8.54 -1.16 -11.18
C MET A 60 7.64 -2.21 -11.81
N GLY A 61 6.59 -1.74 -12.49
CA GLY A 61 5.63 -2.58 -13.18
C GLY A 61 4.87 -1.82 -14.26
N THR A 62 3.87 -2.50 -14.82
CA THR A 62 2.92 -1.90 -15.76
C THR A 62 1.50 -2.10 -15.29
N CYS A 63 0.64 -1.12 -15.54
CA CYS A 63 -0.81 -1.23 -15.41
C CYS A 63 -1.41 -1.55 -16.79
N MET A 64 -2.23 -2.59 -16.87
CA MET A 64 -2.89 -3.05 -18.09
C MET A 64 -1.93 -3.28 -19.26
N GLN A 65 -0.66 -3.60 -18.97
CA GLN A 65 0.42 -3.75 -19.96
C GLN A 65 0.64 -2.51 -20.85
N LYS A 66 0.16 -1.33 -20.42
CA LYS A 66 0.12 -0.12 -21.26
C LYS A 66 0.81 1.07 -20.62
N TYR A 67 0.69 1.23 -19.31
CA TYR A 67 1.22 2.39 -18.58
C TYR A 67 2.21 1.94 -17.52
N ASP A 68 3.28 2.69 -17.33
CA ASP A 68 4.21 2.45 -16.23
C ASP A 68 3.51 2.70 -14.88
N ALA A 69 3.79 1.84 -13.92
CA ALA A 69 3.29 1.92 -12.55
C ALA A 69 4.35 1.38 -11.59
N TYR A 70 4.15 1.57 -10.28
CA TYR A 70 5.01 1.01 -9.25
C TYR A 70 4.18 0.31 -8.16
N PRO A 71 4.72 -0.73 -7.48
CA PRO A 71 3.95 -1.62 -6.59
C PRO A 71 3.24 -0.87 -5.46
N GLN A 72 3.96 0.07 -4.84
CA GLN A 72 3.50 0.86 -3.69
C GLN A 72 2.63 2.07 -4.08
N MET A 73 2.29 2.24 -5.36
CA MET A 73 1.43 3.33 -5.82
C MET A 73 0.05 3.24 -5.16
N ASN A 74 -0.35 4.30 -4.48
CA ASN A 74 -1.65 4.37 -3.82
C ASN A 74 -2.77 4.37 -4.85
N ALA A 75 -3.66 3.38 -4.78
CA ALA A 75 -4.74 3.16 -5.72
C ALA A 75 -6.13 3.47 -5.13
N VAL A 76 -6.20 4.22 -4.01
CA VAL A 76 -7.48 4.52 -3.33
C VAL A 76 -8.50 5.23 -4.23
N THR A 77 -8.04 6.07 -5.16
CA THR A 77 -8.87 6.81 -6.14
C THR A 77 -8.88 6.21 -7.54
N CYS A 78 -8.19 5.09 -7.77
CA CYS A 78 -8.14 4.46 -9.09
C CYS A 78 -9.50 3.81 -9.40
N THR A 79 -10.13 4.22 -10.49
CA THR A 79 -11.45 3.72 -10.93
C THR A 79 -11.41 2.29 -11.45
N ASP A 80 -10.25 1.85 -11.96
CA ASP A 80 -10.06 0.52 -12.52
C ASP A 80 -9.47 -0.47 -11.49
N PHE A 81 -9.32 -0.08 -10.22
CA PHE A 81 -8.73 -0.96 -9.22
C PHE A 81 -9.61 -2.20 -8.97
N SER A 82 -9.01 -3.39 -9.04
CA SER A 82 -9.63 -4.67 -8.69
C SER A 82 -8.65 -5.52 -7.89
N TRP A 83 -9.07 -6.04 -6.74
CA TRP A 83 -8.22 -6.89 -5.88
C TRP A 83 -7.74 -8.17 -6.59
N ASN A 84 -6.45 -8.47 -6.45
CA ASN A 84 -5.84 -9.75 -6.85
C ASN A 84 -5.92 -10.84 -5.79
#